data_AF-A0A2U1MZ77-F1
#
_entry.id   AF-A0A2U1MZ77-F1
#
_cell.length_a   1.000
_cell.length_b   1.000
_cell.length_c   1.000
_cell.angle_alpha   90.00
_cell.angle_beta   90.00
_cell.angle_gamma   90.00
#
_symmetry.space_group_name_H-M   'P 1'
#
loop_
_entity.id
_entity.type
_entity.pdbx_description
1 polymer ?
#
loop_
_entity_poly.entity_id
_entity_poly.type
_entity_poly.pdbx_seq_one_letter_code
_entity_poly.pdbx_strand_id
1 'polypeptide(L)'
;MSPPLSLPSAQIATLSWLLGGFGWLGSFVCMDLVGGAADALFPLILCDHDLYQRLGNELVERQPNSVLKTRMASALHSLTTSDDLSLSADRSNMRKFRKNLNRFLIDVRGFLRII
;
A
#
# COMPACT_ATOMS: atom_id res chain seq x y z
N MET A 1 -7.15 59.70 8.47
CA MET A 1 -6.93 58.80 7.32
C MET A 1 -5.65 58.02 7.57
N SER A 2 -5.77 56.81 8.09
CA SER A 2 -4.63 55.92 8.34
C SER A 2 -4.40 55.06 7.09
N PRO A 3 -3.15 54.82 6.66
CA PRO A 3 -2.88 54.00 5.48
C PRO A 3 -3.19 52.51 5.76
N PRO A 4 -3.58 51.73 4.73
CA PRO A 4 -3.80 50.30 4.88
C PRO A 4 -2.46 49.59 5.12
N LEU A 5 -2.42 48.76 6.15
CA LEU A 5 -1.27 47.91 6.50
C LEU A 5 -1.14 46.81 5.43
N SER A 6 -0.32 47.05 4.41
CA SER A 6 0.05 46.05 3.41
C SER A 6 0.94 44.99 4.07
N LEU A 7 0.32 43.87 4.46
CA LEU A 7 1.00 42.69 4.95
C LEU A 7 1.89 42.13 3.81
N PRO A 8 3.19 41.88 4.04
CA PRO A 8 4.09 41.43 2.98
C PRO A 8 3.68 40.04 2.49
N SER A 9 3.58 39.87 1.17
CA SER A 9 3.16 38.65 0.46
C SER A 9 3.89 37.37 0.88
N ALA A 10 5.05 37.51 1.53
CA ALA A 10 5.80 36.42 2.14
C ALA A 10 5.05 35.72 3.30
N GLN A 11 4.25 36.44 4.09
CA GLN A 11 3.50 35.88 5.23
C GLN A 11 2.36 34.94 4.77
N ILE A 12 1.74 35.23 3.62
CA ILE A 12 0.66 34.42 3.05
C ILE A 12 1.20 33.10 2.50
N ALA A 13 2.40 33.11 1.90
CA ALA A 13 3.06 31.90 1.43
C ALA A 13 3.38 30.95 2.60
N THR A 14 3.87 31.46 3.73
CA THR A 14 4.22 30.64 4.91
C THR A 14 3.01 29.97 5.55
N LEU A 15 1.82 30.60 5.51
CA LEU A 15 0.57 30.02 6.01
C LEU A 15 0.00 28.92 5.08
N SER A 16 0.30 28.98 3.78
CA SER A 16 -0.07 27.91 2.83
C SER A 16 0.68 26.60 3.10
N TRP A 17 1.95 26.67 3.50
CA TRP A 17 2.73 25.49 3.91
C TRP A 17 2.24 24.87 5.23
N LEU A 18 1.70 25.68 6.15
CA LEU A 18 1.20 25.19 7.44
C LEU A 18 -0.19 24.55 7.35
N LEU A 19 -1.08 25.06 6.48
CA LEU A 19 -2.42 24.49 6.30
C LEU A 19 -2.45 23.32 5.29
N GLY A 20 -1.46 23.22 4.40
CA GLY A 20 -1.35 22.13 3.42
C GLY A 20 -0.43 20.97 3.81
N GLY A 21 0.40 21.09 4.85
CA GLY A 21 1.54 20.19 5.10
C GLY A 21 1.25 18.89 5.87
N PHE A 22 0.17 18.80 6.64
CA PHE A 22 -0.06 17.64 7.52
C PHE A 22 -0.89 16.50 6.89
N GLY A 23 -1.60 16.76 5.79
CA GLY A 23 -2.36 15.73 5.07
C GLY A 23 -1.48 14.78 4.24
N TRP A 24 -0.28 15.21 3.85
CA TRP A 24 0.61 14.44 2.97
C TRP A 24 1.55 13.50 3.74
N LEU A 25 1.91 13.82 4.98
CA LEU A 25 2.71 12.93 5.84
C LEU A 25 1.97 11.61 6.11
N GLY A 26 0.65 11.63 6.29
CA GLY A 26 -0.14 10.40 6.44
C GLY A 26 -0.13 9.51 5.19
N SER A 27 -0.04 10.11 4.00
CA SER A 27 0.05 9.38 2.73
C SER A 27 1.46 8.82 2.48
N PHE A 28 2.50 9.59 2.84
CA PHE A 28 3.90 9.18 2.68
C PHE A 28 4.31 8.09 3.69
N VAL A 29 3.88 8.18 4.95
CA VAL A 29 4.17 7.16 5.97
C VAL A 29 3.50 5.83 5.62
N CYS A 30 2.31 5.85 5.04
CA CYS A 30 1.62 4.64 4.60
C CYS A 30 2.35 3.97 3.42
N MET A 31 2.84 4.76 2.46
CA MET A 31 3.56 4.24 1.31
C MET A 31 4.95 3.69 1.69
N ASP A 32 5.60 4.26 2.70
CA ASP A 32 6.85 3.74 3.27
C ASP A 32 6.64 2.41 4.02
N LEU A 33 5.54 2.28 4.78
CA LEU A 33 5.19 1.03 5.46
C LEU A 33 4.96 -0.12 4.47
N VAL A 34 4.22 0.13 3.38
CA VAL A 34 4.03 -0.87 2.31
C VAL A 34 5.37 -1.21 1.64
N GLY A 35 6.23 -0.22 1.45
CA GLY A 35 7.58 -0.41 0.94
C GLY A 35 8.44 -1.32 1.81
N GLY A 36 8.49 -1.06 3.12
CA GLY A 36 9.24 -1.86 4.10
C GLY A 36 8.65 -3.25 4.31
N ALA A 37 7.32 -3.37 4.39
CA ALA A 37 6.65 -4.67 4.51
C ALA A 37 6.88 -5.53 3.27
N ALA A 38 6.82 -4.95 2.07
CA ALA A 38 7.13 -5.66 0.83
C ALA A 38 8.59 -6.11 0.77
N ASP A 39 9.52 -5.29 1.23
CA ASP A 39 10.96 -5.62 1.24
C ASP A 39 11.28 -6.79 2.17
N ALA A 40 10.52 -6.95 3.26
CA ALA A 40 10.63 -8.10 4.16
C ALA A 40 9.85 -9.33 3.66
N LEU A 41 8.63 -9.12 3.16
CA LEU A 41 7.74 -10.20 2.71
C LEU A 41 8.23 -10.85 1.42
N PHE A 42 8.76 -10.08 0.47
CA PHE A 42 9.20 -10.60 -0.82
C PHE A 42 10.28 -11.69 -0.68
N PRO A 43 11.42 -11.46 0.00
CA PRO A 43 12.42 -12.51 0.21
C PRO A 43 11.89 -13.68 1.02
N LEU A 44 10.99 -13.46 1.99
CA LEU A 44 10.34 -14.57 2.72
C LEU A 44 9.51 -15.47 1.79
N ILE A 45 8.74 -14.88 0.88
CA ILE A 45 7.94 -15.61 -0.12
C ILE A 45 8.84 -16.34 -1.13
N LEU A 46 9.99 -15.76 -1.47
CA LEU A 46 10.99 -16.41 -2.34
C LEU A 46 11.66 -17.60 -1.66
N CYS A 47 12.03 -17.45 -0.39
CA CYS A 47 12.66 -18.52 0.39
C CYS A 47 11.69 -19.67 0.64
N ASP A 48 10.40 -19.38 0.84
CA ASP A 48 9.43 -20.36 1.32
C ASP A 48 8.05 -20.17 0.66
N HIS A 49 7.99 -20.54 -0.62
CA HIS A 49 6.77 -20.39 -1.42
C HIS A 49 5.62 -21.29 -0.93
N ASP A 50 5.94 -22.48 -0.41
CA ASP A 50 4.95 -23.42 0.14
C ASP A 50 4.30 -22.84 1.39
N LEU A 51 5.09 -22.18 2.25
CA LEU A 51 4.60 -21.49 3.43
C LEU A 51 3.69 -20.31 3.06
N TYR A 52 4.03 -19.54 2.02
CA TYR A 52 3.15 -18.49 1.49
C TYR A 52 1.80 -19.05 1.00
N GLN A 53 1.81 -20.16 0.25
CA GLN A 53 0.59 -20.82 -0.23
C GLN A 53 -0.30 -21.29 0.93
N ARG A 54 0.29 -21.91 1.96
CA ARG A 54 -0.44 -22.36 3.15
C ARG A 54 -1.06 -21.19 3.92
N LEU A 55 -0.28 -20.12 4.14
CA LEU A 55 -0.78 -18.90 4.78
C LEU A 55 -1.91 -18.26 3.98
N GLY A 56 -1.76 -18.20 2.65
CA GLY A 56 -2.79 -17.69 1.76
C GLY A 56 -4.09 -18.48 1.86
N ASN A 57 -3.99 -19.82 1.85
CA ASN A 57 -5.15 -20.70 2.02
C ASN A 57 -5.83 -20.53 3.38
N GLU A 58 -5.07 -20.49 4.47
CA GLU A 58 -5.61 -20.20 5.81
C GLU A 58 -6.33 -18.84 5.86
N LEU A 59 -5.75 -17.79 5.27
CA LEU A 59 -6.35 -16.46 5.20
C LEU A 59 -7.65 -16.45 4.41
N VAL A 60 -7.73 -17.21 3.32
CA VAL A 60 -8.95 -17.40 2.54
C VAL A 60 -9.99 -18.17 3.34
N GLU A 61 -9.62 -19.27 3.99
CA GLU A 61 -10.55 -20.09 4.76
C GLU A 61 -11.18 -19.34 5.94
N ARG A 62 -10.42 -18.44 6.57
CA ARG A 62 -10.87 -17.57 7.66
C ARG A 62 -11.84 -16.45 7.23
N GLN A 63 -12.03 -16.19 5.94
CA GLN A 63 -13.01 -15.18 5.51
C GLN A 63 -14.44 -15.68 5.74
N PRO A 64 -15.33 -14.84 6.31
CA PRO A 64 -16.69 -15.26 6.67
C PRO A 64 -17.65 -15.41 5.47
N ASN A 65 -17.34 -14.79 4.33
CA ASN A 65 -18.22 -14.74 3.16
C ASN A 65 -17.54 -15.40 1.94
N SER A 66 -18.26 -16.24 1.20
CA SER A 66 -17.75 -16.91 -0.01
C SER A 66 -17.29 -15.92 -1.09
N VAL A 67 -17.94 -14.75 -1.21
CA VAL A 67 -17.52 -13.69 -2.13
C VAL A 67 -16.17 -13.11 -1.73
N LEU A 68 -15.96 -12.91 -0.42
CA LEU A 68 -14.69 -12.43 0.12
C LEU A 68 -13.60 -13.49 0.01
N LYS A 69 -13.93 -14.78 0.18
CA LYS A 69 -13.00 -15.90 -0.07
C LYS A 69 -12.43 -15.86 -1.48
N THR A 70 -13.31 -15.82 -2.49
CA THR A 70 -12.89 -15.79 -3.90
C THR A 70 -12.06 -14.56 -4.19
N ARG A 71 -12.49 -13.37 -3.71
CA ARG A 71 -11.73 -12.14 -3.91
C ARG A 71 -10.37 -12.16 -3.24
N MET A 72 -10.27 -12.66 -2.01
CA MET A 72 -9.00 -12.80 -1.29
C MET A 72 -8.06 -13.77 -2.01
N ALA A 73 -8.57 -14.92 -2.46
CA ALA A 73 -7.80 -15.89 -3.24
C ALA A 73 -7.27 -15.28 -4.54
N SER A 74 -8.13 -14.57 -5.29
CA SER A 74 -7.71 -13.87 -6.51
C SER A 74 -6.67 -12.78 -6.22
N ALA A 75 -6.83 -12.02 -5.14
CA ALA A 75 -5.90 -10.95 -4.78
C ALA A 75 -4.53 -11.51 -4.36
N LEU A 76 -4.49 -12.59 -3.58
CA LEU A 76 -3.25 -13.29 -3.20
C LEU A 76 -2.55 -13.94 -4.40
N HIS A 77 -3.32 -14.53 -5.31
CA HIS A 77 -2.77 -15.08 -6.55
C HIS A 77 -2.14 -13.98 -7.41
N SER A 78 -2.88 -12.87 -7.60
CA SER A 78 -2.38 -11.70 -8.33
C SER A 78 -1.14 -11.07 -7.69
N LEU A 79 -0.96 -11.17 -6.37
CA LEU A 79 0.21 -10.64 -5.66
C LEU A 79 1.54 -11.17 -6.24
N THR A 80 1.58 -12.47 -6.53
CA THR A 80 2.80 -13.18 -6.98
C THR A 80 2.81 -13.52 -8.46
N THR A 81 1.68 -13.46 -9.17
CA THR A 81 1.58 -13.81 -10.59
C THR A 81 1.37 -12.62 -11.54
N SER A 82 1.08 -11.43 -11.02
CA SER A 82 0.85 -10.23 -11.85
C SER A 82 2.15 -9.53 -12.26
N ASP A 83 2.12 -8.79 -13.38
CA ASP A 83 3.21 -7.96 -13.90
C ASP A 83 4.48 -8.75 -14.31
N ASP A 84 4.33 -10.00 -14.76
CA ASP A 84 5.43 -10.90 -15.12
C ASP A 84 6.48 -10.97 -14.00
N LEU A 85 5.99 -11.14 -12.79
CA LEU A 85 6.81 -11.16 -11.61
C LEU A 85 7.51 -12.53 -11.53
N SER A 86 8.81 -12.52 -11.78
CA SER A 86 9.64 -13.69 -11.54
C SER A 86 9.91 -13.80 -10.04
N LEU A 87 9.87 -15.03 -9.51
CA LEU A 87 10.30 -15.36 -8.15
C LEU A 87 11.84 -15.35 -8.07
N SER A 88 12.44 -14.25 -8.48
CA SER A 88 13.88 -13.97 -8.43
C SER A 88 14.11 -12.71 -7.62
N ALA A 89 15.20 -12.66 -6.83
CA ALA A 89 15.58 -11.58 -5.93
C ALA A 89 16.11 -10.32 -6.66
N ASP A 90 15.53 -9.98 -7.81
CA ASP A 90 15.89 -8.79 -8.57
C ASP A 90 15.23 -7.54 -8.01
N ARG A 91 15.95 -6.42 -8.00
CA ARG A 91 15.41 -5.12 -7.58
C ARG A 91 14.20 -4.68 -8.41
N SER A 92 14.13 -5.13 -9.66
CA SER A 92 12.96 -4.94 -10.54
C SER A 92 11.73 -5.70 -10.02
N ASN A 93 11.88 -6.98 -9.69
CA ASN A 93 10.80 -7.81 -9.17
C ASN A 93 10.32 -7.32 -7.80
N MET A 94 11.24 -6.86 -6.94
CA MET A 94 10.88 -6.26 -5.66
C MET A 94 10.06 -4.98 -5.83
N ARG A 95 10.39 -4.14 -6.82
CA ARG A 95 9.62 -2.93 -7.14
C ARG A 95 8.24 -3.25 -7.70
N LYS A 96 8.13 -4.28 -8.54
CA LYS A 96 6.85 -4.81 -9.04
C LYS A 96 6.01 -5.39 -7.89
N PHE A 97 6.61 -6.18 -7.01
CA PHE A 97 5.95 -6.76 -5.84
C PHE A 97 5.39 -5.68 -4.91
N ARG A 98 6.16 -4.62 -4.65
CA ARG A 98 5.68 -3.45 -3.88
C ARG A 98 4.42 -2.83 -4.48
N LYS A 99 4.36 -2.70 -5.81
CA LYS A 99 3.19 -2.18 -6.51
C LYS A 99 1.99 -3.14 -6.40
N ASN A 100 2.24 -4.44 -6.54
CA ASN A 100 1.21 -5.49 -6.40
C ASN A 100 0.67 -5.54 -4.96
N LEU A 101 1.54 -5.43 -3.96
CA LEU A 101 1.16 -5.38 -2.54
C LEU A 101 0.32 -4.14 -2.22
N ASN A 102 0.69 -2.98 -2.77
CA ASN A 102 -0.12 -1.77 -2.60
C ASN A 102 -1.52 -1.94 -3.22
N ARG A 103 -1.61 -2.55 -4.41
CA ARG A 103 -2.89 -2.86 -5.06
C ARG A 103 -3.72 -3.83 -4.21
N PHE A 104 -3.09 -4.90 -3.71
CA PHE A 104 -3.70 -5.87 -2.80
C PHE A 104 -4.28 -5.20 -1.55
N LEU A 105 -3.52 -4.31 -0.90
CA LEU A 105 -3.98 -3.61 0.30
C LEU A 105 -5.15 -2.66 0.01
N ILE A 106 -5.18 -2.02 -1.16
CA ILE A 106 -6.32 -1.20 -1.59
C ILE A 106 -7.57 -2.08 -1.77
N ASP A 107 -7.44 -3.21 -2.45
CA ASP A 107 -8.56 -4.14 -2.68
C ASP A 107 -9.07 -4.73 -1.35
N VAL A 108 -8.18 -5.19 -0.47
CA VAL A 108 -8.52 -5.74 0.85
C VAL A 108 -9.15 -4.70 1.76
N ARG A 109 -8.63 -3.46 1.77
CA ARG A 109 -9.26 -2.34 2.50
C ARG A 109 -10.63 -2.00 1.92
N GLY A 110 -10.81 -2.16 0.60
CA GLY A 110 -12.11 -2.06 -0.05
C GLY A 110 -13.10 -3.11 0.47
N PHE A 111 -12.65 -4.35 0.70
CA PHE A 111 -13.50 -5.41 1.26
C PHE A 111 -13.98 -5.10 2.68
N LEU A 112 -13.12 -4.53 3.52
CA LEU A 112 -13.45 -4.19 4.91
C LEU A 112 -14.36 -2.97 5.05
N ARG A 113 -14.43 -2.10 4.03
CA ARG A 113 -15.31 -0.91 4.04
C ARG A 113 -16.75 -1.19 3.61
N ILE A 114 -17.04 -2.38 3.08
CA ILE A 114 -18.39 -2.77 2.62
C ILE A 114 -19.21 -3.39 3.78
N ILE A 115 -18.60 -3.58 4.95
CA ILE A 115 -19.27 -4.10 6.17
C ILE A 115 -19.82 -2.93 6.99
#